data_AF-A0AAW1UFH9-F1
#
_entry.id   AF-A0AAW1UFH9-F1
#
_cell.length_a   1.000
_cell.length_b   1.000
_cell.length_c   1.000
_cell.angle_alpha   90.00
_cell.angle_beta   90.00
_cell.angle_gamma   90.00
#
_symmetry.space_group_name_H-M   'P 1'
#
loop_
_entity.id
_entity.type
_entity.pdbx_description
1 polymer ?
#
loop_
_entity_poly.entity_id
_entity_poly.type
_entity_poly.pdbx_seq_one_letter_code
_entity_poly.pdbx_strand_id
1 'polypeptide(L)'
;MYRGNKVSTIMKTSSDQTKNWLSKMVAELEIKDKIHYEKSKSKSTSNADKLTLSRLRIAMLQLAYKALKFPDFQRQVTLSHLTSVLPSFNKMLSIARDMCIVSLLPNFSTEKLPSDIKKMIVSHVFFYCVAETFVFVDPDDPNSSLDDRISRVTKYMNISYNSSHITRKIREDFSMDVTTYVE
;
A
#
# COMPACT_ATOMS: atom_id res chain seq x y z
N MET A 1 -0.70 11.09 -13.34
CA MET A 1 -2.04 11.10 -12.69
C MET A 1 -2.17 9.83 -11.86
N TYR A 2 -2.38 9.98 -10.55
CA TYR A 2 -2.51 8.85 -9.62
C TYR A 2 -3.89 8.24 -9.72
N ARG A 3 -3.95 6.94 -10.05
CA ARG A 3 -5.18 6.32 -10.49
C ARG A 3 -5.93 5.54 -9.39
N GLY A 4 -5.31 5.33 -8.23
CA GLY A 4 -5.98 4.81 -7.02
C GLY A 4 -6.63 3.44 -7.23
N ASN A 5 -7.63 3.10 -6.39
CA ASN A 5 -8.34 1.81 -6.44
C ASN A 5 -9.67 1.87 -7.23
N LYS A 6 -10.08 3.04 -7.72
CA LYS A 6 -11.37 3.26 -8.40
C LYS A 6 -11.21 3.14 -9.92
N VAL A 7 -11.26 1.91 -10.44
CA VAL A 7 -11.18 1.56 -11.87
C VAL A 7 -12.06 2.46 -12.74
N SER A 8 -13.29 2.75 -12.31
CA SER A 8 -14.18 3.65 -13.07
C SER A 8 -13.58 5.04 -13.30
N THR A 9 -12.91 5.62 -12.29
CA THR A 9 -12.19 6.89 -12.39
C THR A 9 -10.94 6.78 -13.27
N ILE A 10 -10.22 5.65 -13.17
CA ILE A 10 -9.06 5.34 -14.01
C ILE A 10 -9.45 5.34 -15.48
N MET A 11 -10.54 4.66 -15.84
CA MET A 11 -11.01 4.54 -17.21
C MET A 11 -11.38 5.91 -17.79
N LYS A 12 -12.12 6.75 -17.06
CA LYS A 12 -12.56 8.08 -17.51
C LYS A 12 -11.41 8.98 -17.97
N THR A 13 -10.23 8.79 -17.40
CA THR A 13 -9.07 9.69 -17.57
C THR A 13 -7.93 9.02 -18.35
N SER A 14 -8.15 7.82 -18.89
CA SER A 14 -7.15 7.04 -19.64
C SER A 14 -7.23 7.31 -21.14
N SER A 15 -6.18 6.97 -21.88
CA SER A 15 -6.27 6.85 -23.34
C SER A 15 -7.18 5.68 -23.74
N ASP A 16 -7.71 5.69 -24.96
CA ASP A 16 -8.64 4.64 -25.40
C ASP A 16 -7.99 3.25 -25.47
N GLN A 17 -6.71 3.18 -25.81
CA GLN A 17 -5.94 1.94 -25.74
C GLN A 17 -5.91 1.39 -24.31
N THR A 18 -5.59 2.22 -23.32
CA THR A 18 -5.55 1.82 -21.90
C THR A 18 -6.93 1.47 -21.38
N LYS A 19 -7.99 2.19 -21.78
CA LYS A 19 -9.38 1.84 -21.43
C LYS A 19 -9.74 0.47 -21.96
N ASN A 20 -9.48 0.20 -23.23
CA ASN A 20 -9.83 -1.08 -23.86
C ASN A 20 -9.12 -2.26 -23.22
N TRP A 21 -7.82 -2.10 -22.91
CA TRP A 21 -7.06 -3.12 -22.19
C TRP A 21 -7.59 -3.32 -20.76
N LEU A 22 -7.79 -2.24 -20.00
CA LEU A 22 -8.24 -2.32 -18.62
C LEU A 22 -9.67 -2.88 -18.51
N SER A 23 -10.57 -2.54 -19.44
CA SER A 23 -11.94 -3.06 -19.47
C SER A 23 -11.98 -4.57 -19.65
N LYS A 24 -11.11 -5.13 -20.51
CA LYS A 24 -10.98 -6.58 -20.66
C LYS A 24 -10.54 -7.23 -19.36
N MET A 25 -9.51 -6.68 -18.71
CA MET A 25 -8.99 -7.23 -17.45
C MET A 25 -9.97 -7.14 -16.30
N VAL A 26 -10.71 -6.03 -16.20
CA VAL A 26 -11.73 -5.82 -15.16
C VAL A 26 -12.90 -6.77 -15.34
N ALA A 27 -13.29 -7.05 -16.59
CA ALA A 27 -14.34 -8.03 -16.89
C ALA A 27 -13.87 -9.47 -16.59
N GLU A 28 -12.67 -9.84 -17.02
CA GLU A 28 -12.11 -11.19 -16.83
C GLU A 28 -11.88 -11.55 -15.37
N LEU A 29 -11.40 -10.59 -14.56
CA LEU A 29 -11.09 -10.79 -13.14
C LEU A 29 -12.17 -10.26 -12.19
N GLU A 30 -13.30 -9.82 -12.73
CA GLU A 30 -14.44 -9.23 -12.00
C GLU A 30 -14.07 -8.14 -10.97
N ILE A 31 -13.07 -7.30 -11.30
CA ILE A 31 -12.49 -6.32 -10.38
C ILE A 31 -13.53 -5.27 -9.97
N LYS A 32 -13.64 -5.02 -8.65
CA LYS A 32 -14.53 -4.01 -8.08
C LYS A 32 -13.77 -2.76 -7.62
N ASP A 33 -14.42 -1.60 -7.73
CA ASP A 33 -13.88 -0.30 -7.27
C ASP A 33 -13.75 -0.21 -5.74
N LYS A 34 -14.69 -0.83 -5.02
CA LYS A 34 -14.74 -0.88 -3.56
C LYS A 34 -15.48 -2.12 -3.11
N ILE A 35 -15.17 -2.61 -1.91
CA ILE A 35 -15.94 -3.64 -1.24
C ILE A 35 -16.61 -2.98 -0.04
N HIS A 36 -17.94 -2.88 -0.07
CA HIS A 36 -18.71 -2.45 1.08
C HIS A 36 -18.79 -3.61 2.07
N TYR A 37 -18.26 -3.40 3.28
CA TYR A 37 -18.58 -4.25 4.41
C TYR A 37 -19.97 -3.85 4.89
N GLU A 38 -21.00 -4.54 4.41
CA GLU A 38 -22.31 -4.45 5.04
C GLU A 38 -22.23 -5.07 6.44
N LYS A 39 -22.60 -4.31 7.46
CA LYS A 39 -22.96 -4.86 8.77
C LYS A 39 -24.35 -5.50 8.66
N SER A 40 -24.50 -6.58 7.90
CA SER A 40 -25.76 -7.32 7.81
C SER A 40 -25.66 -8.68 8.52
N LYS A 41 -26.62 -8.93 9.41
CA LYS A 41 -26.74 -10.09 10.32
C LYS A 41 -27.20 -11.38 9.65
N SER A 42 -27.12 -11.52 8.32
CA SER A 42 -27.66 -12.69 7.63
C SER A 42 -26.91 -13.01 6.33
N LYS A 43 -26.41 -14.24 6.24
CA LYS A 43 -25.77 -14.91 5.08
C LYS A 43 -24.49 -14.23 4.56
N SER A 44 -23.37 -14.66 5.14
CA SER A 44 -22.02 -14.35 4.67
C SER A 44 -21.72 -15.02 3.33
N THR A 45 -22.10 -14.40 2.21
CA THR A 45 -21.25 -14.52 1.02
C THR A 45 -19.98 -13.75 1.35
N SER A 46 -18.88 -14.49 1.54
CA SER A 46 -17.59 -13.93 1.96
C SER A 46 -17.18 -12.84 0.97
N ASN A 47 -17.18 -11.60 1.43
CA ASN A 47 -16.60 -10.47 0.69
C ASN A 47 -15.08 -10.66 0.48
N ALA A 48 -14.44 -11.72 1.00
CA ALA A 48 -13.05 -12.07 0.71
C ALA A 48 -12.85 -12.48 -0.76
N ASP A 49 -13.86 -13.07 -1.40
CA ASP A 49 -13.74 -13.61 -2.75
C ASP A 49 -13.79 -12.53 -3.84
N LYS A 50 -14.16 -11.30 -3.46
CA LYS A 50 -14.19 -10.14 -4.37
C LYS A 50 -12.80 -9.55 -4.55
N LEU A 51 -12.43 -9.30 -5.80
CA LEU A 51 -11.13 -8.73 -6.16
C LEU A 51 -11.21 -7.20 -6.32
N THR A 52 -10.19 -6.49 -5.85
CA THR A 52 -9.98 -5.06 -6.11
C THR A 52 -8.53 -4.84 -6.54
N LEU A 53 -8.22 -3.70 -7.16
CA LEU A 53 -6.84 -3.38 -7.54
C LEU A 53 -5.89 -3.38 -6.32
N SER A 54 -6.34 -2.89 -5.16
CA SER A 54 -5.58 -2.93 -3.92
C SER A 54 -5.36 -4.35 -3.40
N ARG A 55 -6.35 -5.25 -3.54
CA ARG A 55 -6.19 -6.66 -3.15
C ARG A 55 -5.27 -7.41 -4.10
N LEU A 56 -5.37 -7.15 -5.40
CA LEU A 56 -4.42 -7.65 -6.41
C LEU A 56 -2.99 -7.21 -6.10
N ARG A 57 -2.80 -5.93 -5.76
CA ARG A 57 -1.49 -5.38 -5.38
C ARG A 57 -0.89 -6.12 -4.18
N ILE A 58 -1.70 -6.49 -3.19
CA ILE A 58 -1.24 -7.25 -2.01
C ILE A 58 -1.01 -8.73 -2.36
N ALA A 59 -1.87 -9.34 -3.18
CA ALA A 59 -1.71 -10.74 -3.60
C ALA A 59 -0.47 -10.96 -4.48
N MET A 60 -0.10 -9.95 -5.28
CA MET A 60 1.06 -9.98 -6.18
C MET A 60 2.19 -9.08 -5.65
N LEU A 61 2.44 -9.15 -4.34
CA LEU A 61 3.32 -8.21 -3.63
C LEU A 61 4.74 -8.12 -4.21
N GLN A 62 5.31 -9.24 -4.68
CA GLN A 62 6.64 -9.23 -5.29
C GLN A 62 6.68 -8.41 -6.60
N LEU A 63 5.62 -8.47 -7.41
CA LEU A 63 5.52 -7.66 -8.62
C LEU A 63 5.24 -6.21 -8.28
N ALA A 64 4.36 -5.95 -7.30
CA ALA A 64 4.12 -4.60 -6.80
C ALA A 64 5.41 -3.96 -6.27
N TYR A 65 6.22 -4.72 -5.54
CA TYR A 65 7.52 -4.29 -5.05
C TYR A 65 8.49 -3.95 -6.19
N LYS A 66 8.61 -4.81 -7.20
CA LYS A 66 9.43 -4.53 -8.39
C LYS A 66 8.94 -3.26 -9.11
N ALA A 67 7.62 -3.07 -9.21
CA ALA A 67 7.05 -1.88 -9.83
C ALA A 67 7.44 -0.58 -9.09
N LEU A 68 7.53 -0.63 -7.76
CA LEU A 68 7.94 0.50 -6.94
C LEU A 68 9.41 0.90 -7.13
N LYS A 69 10.27 0.01 -7.65
CA LYS A 69 11.67 0.35 -7.95
C LYS A 69 11.84 1.18 -9.22
N PHE A 70 10.83 1.25 -10.11
CA PHE A 70 10.96 2.05 -11.33
C PHE A 70 10.96 3.55 -11.02
N PRO A 71 11.89 4.33 -11.61
CA PRO A 71 12.05 5.75 -11.32
C PRO A 71 10.82 6.56 -11.75
N ASP A 72 10.17 6.16 -12.84
CA ASP A 72 8.97 6.82 -13.36
C ASP A 72 7.68 6.39 -12.65
N PHE A 73 7.78 5.51 -11.65
CA PHE A 73 6.62 5.12 -10.85
C PHE A 73 6.18 6.29 -9.99
N GLN A 74 5.20 7.02 -10.51
CA GLN A 74 4.59 8.13 -9.83
C GLN A 74 3.88 7.60 -8.55
N ARG A 75 3.94 8.34 -7.43
CA ARG A 75 3.20 8.04 -6.19
C ARG A 75 2.36 9.21 -5.68
N GLN A 76 1.23 8.87 -5.08
CA GLN A 76 0.25 9.81 -4.54
C GLN A 76 0.87 10.89 -3.66
N VAL A 77 1.70 10.48 -2.68
CA VAL A 77 2.52 11.41 -1.90
C VAL A 77 3.91 11.47 -2.51
N THR A 78 4.28 12.65 -3.02
CA THR A 78 5.63 12.89 -3.58
C THR A 78 6.69 12.87 -2.48
N LEU A 79 7.94 12.65 -2.87
CA LEU A 79 9.04 12.73 -1.89
C LEU A 79 9.13 14.13 -1.28
N SER A 80 8.88 15.18 -2.08
CA SER A 80 8.90 16.57 -1.62
C SER A 80 7.90 16.82 -0.49
N HIS A 81 6.67 16.30 -0.60
CA HIS A 81 5.66 16.42 0.47
C HIS A 81 6.09 15.67 1.74
N LEU A 82 6.72 14.51 1.61
CA LEU A 82 7.22 13.76 2.78
C LEU A 82 8.37 14.51 3.45
N THR A 83 9.33 15.03 2.68
CA THR A 83 10.47 15.81 3.21
C THR A 83 10.05 17.14 3.82
N SER A 84 8.94 17.75 3.39
CA SER A 84 8.45 18.98 4.01
C SER A 84 7.80 18.74 5.38
N VAL A 85 7.23 17.55 5.59
CA VAL A 85 6.59 17.17 6.87
C VAL A 85 7.62 16.53 7.82
N LEU A 86 8.52 15.74 7.28
CA LEU A 86 9.58 15.06 8.01
C LEU A 86 10.91 15.22 7.24
N PRO A 87 11.73 16.24 7.57
CA PRO A 87 12.99 16.50 6.85
C PRO A 87 13.99 15.33 6.88
N SER A 88 13.88 14.45 7.88
CA SER A 88 14.67 13.22 7.98
C SER A 88 14.18 12.09 7.08
N PHE A 89 13.11 12.29 6.30
CA PHE A 89 12.66 11.34 5.29
C PHE A 89 13.65 11.34 4.11
N ASN A 90 14.75 10.62 4.28
CA ASN A 90 15.80 10.52 3.26
C ASN A 90 15.24 9.90 1.96
N LYS A 91 15.89 10.21 0.82
CA LYS A 91 15.65 9.55 -0.49
C LYS A 91 15.68 8.01 -0.40
N MET A 92 16.40 7.51 0.60
CA MET A 92 16.67 6.12 0.98
C MET A 92 15.53 5.14 0.82
N LEU A 93 14.28 5.55 1.05
CA LEU A 93 13.16 4.61 1.13
C LEU A 93 12.03 4.98 0.17
N SER A 94 12.39 5.39 -1.05
CA SER A 94 11.41 5.59 -2.13
C SER A 94 10.50 4.36 -2.32
N ILE A 95 11.03 3.16 -2.06
CA ILE A 95 10.36 1.85 -2.08
C ILE A 95 9.37 1.63 -0.93
N ALA A 96 9.53 2.31 0.22
CA ALA A 96 8.63 2.20 1.38
C ALA A 96 7.38 3.08 1.28
N ARG A 97 7.21 3.76 0.15
CA ARG A 97 6.09 4.67 -0.12
C ARG A 97 4.91 3.96 -0.78
N ASP A 98 4.48 2.84 -0.18
CA ASP A 98 3.25 2.12 -0.54
C ASP A 98 2.81 1.21 0.61
N MET A 99 1.52 1.23 0.94
CA MET A 99 0.92 0.38 1.98
C MET A 99 1.11 -1.12 1.76
N CYS A 100 1.29 -1.60 0.52
CA CYS A 100 1.46 -3.04 0.27
C CYS A 100 2.76 -3.58 0.89
N ILE A 101 3.78 -2.73 1.06
CA ILE A 101 5.09 -3.09 1.60
C ILE A 101 5.02 -3.47 3.08
N VAL A 102 3.95 -3.14 3.79
CA VAL A 102 3.78 -3.50 5.20
C VAL A 102 3.90 -5.01 5.42
N SER A 103 3.42 -5.83 4.48
CA SER A 103 3.54 -7.29 4.55
C SER A 103 4.94 -7.82 4.27
N LEU A 104 5.85 -6.99 3.73
CA LEU A 104 7.26 -7.32 3.53
C LEU A 104 8.13 -6.87 4.70
N LEU A 105 7.59 -6.07 5.63
CA LEU A 105 8.39 -5.49 6.71
C LEU A 105 9.12 -6.56 7.53
N PRO A 106 10.34 -6.23 7.99
CA PRO A 106 11.16 -7.14 8.75
C PRO A 106 10.45 -7.56 10.02
N ASN A 107 10.41 -8.87 10.28
CA ASN A 107 10.01 -9.32 11.61
C ASN A 107 11.12 -9.00 12.62
N PHE A 108 10.77 -8.17 13.61
CA PHE A 108 11.68 -7.74 14.68
C PHE A 108 12.33 -8.91 15.42
N SER A 109 11.61 -10.03 15.57
CA SER A 109 12.06 -11.18 16.35
C SER A 109 12.95 -12.16 15.57
N THR A 110 12.89 -12.17 14.24
CA THR A 110 13.50 -13.28 13.46
C THR A 110 14.57 -12.86 12.46
N GLU A 111 14.60 -11.59 12.06
CA GLU A 111 15.51 -11.15 11.00
C GLU A 111 16.83 -10.59 11.55
N LYS A 112 17.93 -10.82 10.83
CA LYS A 112 19.30 -10.45 11.23
C LYS A 112 19.63 -8.96 11.11
N LEU A 113 18.68 -8.16 10.64
CA LEU A 113 18.79 -6.72 10.51
C LEU A 113 19.05 -6.02 11.86
N PRO A 114 19.88 -4.96 11.91
CA PRO A 114 20.02 -4.14 13.11
C PRO A 114 18.68 -3.53 13.53
N SER A 115 18.42 -3.48 14.84
CA SER A 115 17.16 -3.00 15.41
C SER A 115 16.81 -1.58 14.95
N ASP A 116 17.81 -0.70 14.86
CA ASP A 116 17.61 0.70 14.48
C ASP A 116 17.19 0.84 13.00
N ILE A 117 17.73 -0.01 12.12
CA ILE A 117 17.32 -0.08 10.71
C ILE A 117 15.88 -0.56 10.61
N LYS A 118 15.50 -1.61 11.35
CA LYS A 118 14.10 -2.09 11.37
C LYS A 118 13.14 -1.00 11.83
N LYS A 119 13.46 -0.32 12.94
CA LYS A 119 12.66 0.81 13.45
C LYS A 119 12.53 1.90 12.40
N MET A 120 13.64 2.27 11.75
CA MET A 120 13.64 3.28 10.70
C MET A 120 12.69 2.91 9.56
N ILE A 121 12.77 1.68 9.04
CA ILE A 121 11.91 1.22 7.93
C ILE A 121 10.42 1.27 8.34
N VAL A 122 10.09 0.73 9.51
CA VAL A 122 8.70 0.73 10.00
C VAL A 122 8.18 2.14 10.22
N SER A 123 8.99 3.03 10.81
CA SER A 123 8.62 4.44 10.99
C SER A 123 8.37 5.13 9.64
N HIS A 124 9.21 4.90 8.62
CA HIS A 124 9.01 5.50 7.30
C HIS A 124 7.72 5.01 6.63
N VAL A 125 7.44 3.70 6.68
CA VAL A 125 6.18 3.16 6.14
C VAL A 125 4.99 3.74 6.91
N PHE A 126 5.05 3.81 8.24
CA PHE A 126 3.99 4.40 9.06
C PHE A 126 3.73 5.86 8.70
N PHE A 127 4.78 6.69 8.66
CA PHE A 127 4.66 8.11 8.29
C PHE A 127 4.13 8.29 6.88
N TYR A 128 4.53 7.45 5.91
CA TYR A 128 3.96 7.47 4.58
C TYR A 128 2.45 7.18 4.60
N CYS A 129 2.03 6.09 5.27
CA CYS A 129 0.63 5.72 5.37
C CYS A 129 -0.21 6.84 6.02
N VAL A 130 0.32 7.47 7.08
CA VAL A 130 -0.32 8.61 7.73
C VAL A 130 -0.38 9.83 6.80
N ALA A 131 0.73 10.18 6.13
CA ALA A 131 0.77 11.26 5.14
C ALA A 131 -0.25 11.06 4.00
N GLU A 132 -0.42 9.81 3.55
CA GLU A 132 -1.43 9.46 2.55
C GLU A 132 -2.85 9.81 3.05
N THR A 133 -3.15 9.63 4.34
CA THR A 133 -4.45 10.06 4.92
C THR A 133 -4.64 11.56 5.05
N PHE A 134 -3.57 12.36 4.98
CA PHE A 134 -3.66 13.82 4.95
C PHE A 134 -3.87 14.34 3.53
N VAL A 135 -3.21 13.72 2.55
CA VAL A 135 -3.39 14.06 1.13
C VAL A 135 -4.76 13.58 0.63
N PHE A 136 -5.26 12.45 1.15
CA PHE A 136 -6.55 11.88 0.80
C PHE A 136 -7.53 12.00 1.95
N VAL A 137 -8.45 12.94 1.82
CA VAL A 137 -9.71 12.89 2.56
C VAL A 137 -10.49 11.69 2.03
N ASP A 138 -10.80 10.73 2.92
CA ASP A 138 -11.70 9.64 2.56
C ASP A 138 -13.05 10.26 2.16
N PRO A 139 -13.47 10.16 0.89
CA PRO A 139 -14.72 10.78 0.45
C PRO A 139 -15.94 10.16 1.15
N ASP A 140 -15.81 8.95 1.69
CA ASP A 140 -16.86 8.28 2.44
C ASP A 140 -16.85 8.67 3.94
N ASP A 141 -15.79 9.31 4.40
CA ASP A 141 -15.62 9.79 5.78
C ASP A 141 -14.78 11.08 5.84
N PRO A 142 -15.29 12.17 5.25
CA PRO A 142 -14.51 13.38 5.06
C PRO A 142 -14.17 14.10 6.36
N ASN A 143 -15.00 13.89 7.39
CA ASN A 143 -14.90 14.52 8.70
C ASN A 143 -14.15 13.67 9.73
N SER A 144 -13.57 12.53 9.32
CA SER A 144 -12.76 11.72 10.21
C SER A 144 -11.66 12.53 10.87
N SER A 145 -11.58 12.42 12.20
CA SER A 145 -10.52 13.04 12.98
C SER A 145 -9.15 12.45 12.60
N LEU A 146 -8.08 13.18 12.94
CA LEU A 146 -6.72 12.67 12.74
C LEU A 146 -6.51 11.34 13.51
N ASP A 147 -7.03 11.27 14.73
CA ASP A 147 -6.91 10.08 15.57
C ASP A 147 -7.62 8.87 14.95
N ASP A 148 -8.80 9.06 14.35
CA ASP A 148 -9.51 7.99 13.63
C ASP A 148 -8.72 7.50 12.41
N ARG A 149 -8.11 8.43 11.66
CA ARG A 149 -7.27 8.10 10.50
C ARG A 149 -6.04 7.31 10.91
N ILE A 150 -5.32 7.76 11.95
CA ILE A 150 -4.16 7.08 12.51
C ILE A 150 -4.54 5.71 13.06
N SER A 151 -5.66 5.60 13.77
CA SER A 151 -6.18 4.34 14.29
C SER A 151 -6.45 3.32 13.17
N ARG A 152 -7.06 3.76 12.07
CA ARG A 152 -7.27 2.91 10.87
C ARG A 152 -5.95 2.45 10.24
N VAL A 153 -5.01 3.37 10.03
CA VAL A 153 -3.68 3.04 9.48
C VAL A 153 -2.99 2.00 10.37
N THR A 154 -2.97 2.22 11.68
CA THR A 154 -2.34 1.31 12.66
C THR A 154 -2.97 -0.07 12.61
N LYS A 155 -4.31 -0.13 12.59
CA LYS A 155 -5.06 -1.39 12.48
C LYS A 155 -4.69 -2.17 11.22
N TYR A 156 -4.74 -1.52 10.05
CA TYR A 156 -4.44 -2.20 8.79
C TYR A 156 -2.96 -2.58 8.68
N MET A 157 -2.06 -1.73 9.18
CA MET A 157 -0.65 -2.07 9.21
C MET A 157 -0.39 -3.30 10.07
N ASN A 158 -1.00 -3.39 11.25
CA ASN A 158 -0.85 -4.54 12.12
C ASN A 158 -1.38 -5.83 11.48
N ILE A 159 -2.52 -5.78 10.79
CA ILE A 159 -3.06 -6.93 10.05
C ILE A 159 -2.10 -7.37 8.95
N SER A 160 -1.61 -6.44 8.13
CA SER A 160 -0.70 -6.73 7.02
C SER A 160 0.65 -7.25 7.50
N TYR A 161 1.19 -6.68 8.58
CA TYR A 161 2.48 -7.06 9.16
C TYR A 161 2.45 -8.51 9.69
N ASN A 162 1.37 -8.89 10.38
CA ASN A 162 1.19 -10.22 10.95
C ASN A 162 0.61 -11.26 9.97
N SER A 163 0.41 -10.89 8.70
CA SER A 163 -0.11 -11.80 7.68
C SER A 163 0.84 -12.96 7.41
N SER A 164 0.30 -14.18 7.35
CA SER A 164 1.00 -15.40 6.96
C SER A 164 1.12 -15.58 5.43
N HIS A 165 0.56 -14.66 4.65
CA HIS A 165 0.56 -14.73 3.18
C HIS A 165 1.98 -14.62 2.58
N ILE A 166 2.89 -13.93 3.27
CA ILE A 166 4.27 -13.72 2.82
C ILE A 166 5.22 -14.60 3.62
N THR A 167 6.01 -15.41 2.91
CA THR A 167 7.01 -16.27 3.54
C THR A 167 8.13 -15.46 4.18
N ARG A 168 8.77 -16.04 5.19
CA ARG A 168 9.92 -15.44 5.86
C ARG A 168 11.05 -15.06 4.89
N LYS A 169 11.35 -15.93 3.93
CA LYS A 169 12.40 -15.70 2.92
C LYS A 169 12.15 -14.42 2.12
N ILE A 170 10.91 -14.18 1.70
CA ILE A 170 10.56 -12.97 0.93
C ILE A 170 10.76 -11.70 1.76
N ARG A 171 10.46 -11.75 3.07
CA ARG A 171 10.71 -10.63 3.99
C ARG A 171 12.20 -10.38 4.16
N GLU A 172 12.99 -11.45 4.30
CA GLU A 172 14.45 -11.37 4.39
C GLU A 172 15.07 -10.78 3.10
N ASP A 173 14.62 -11.21 1.92
CA ASP A 173 15.07 -10.66 0.64
C ASP A 173 14.74 -9.15 0.52
N PHE A 174 13.53 -8.74 0.91
CA PHE A 174 13.14 -7.33 0.95
C PHE A 174 14.01 -6.52 1.93
N SER A 175 14.24 -7.07 3.12
CA SER A 175 15.06 -6.48 4.16
C SER A 175 16.50 -6.24 3.70
N MET A 176 17.09 -7.21 3.01
CA MET A 176 18.42 -7.07 2.38
C MET A 176 18.42 -5.99 1.30
N ASP A 177 17.43 -6.00 0.41
CA ASP A 177 17.32 -4.98 -0.64
C ASP A 177 17.24 -3.57 -0.02
N VAL A 178 16.45 -3.41 1.05
CA VAL A 178 16.32 -2.13 1.76
C VAL A 178 17.66 -1.69 2.37
N THR A 179 18.43 -2.59 3.00
CA THR A 179 19.72 -2.22 3.60
C THR A 179 20.70 -1.65 2.59
N THR A 180 20.72 -2.16 1.36
CA THR A 180 21.56 -1.62 0.27
C THR A 180 21.24 -0.16 -0.06
N TYR A 181 20.08 0.35 0.34
CA TYR A 181 19.74 1.76 0.16
C TYR A 181 20.09 2.62 1.38
N VAL A 182 20.30 2.02 2.56
CA VAL A 182 20.55 2.72 3.85
C VAL A 182 22.03 3.02 4.09
N GLU A 183 22.93 2.37 3.37
CA GLU A 183 24.36 2.72 3.29
C GLU A 183 24.61 3.87 2.30
#